data_AF-A0A7C1UU87-F1
#
_entry.id   AF-A0A7C1UU87-F1
#
_cell.length_a   1.000
_cell.length_b   1.000
_cell.length_c   1.000
_cell.angle_alpha   90.00
_cell.angle_beta   90.00
_cell.angle_gamma   90.00
#
_symmetry.space_group_name_H-M   'P 1'
#
loop_
_entity.id
_entity.type
_entity.pdbx_description
1 polymer ?
#
loop_
_entity_poly.entity_id
_entity_poly.type
_entity_poly.pdbx_seq_one_letter_code
_entity_poly.pdbx_strand_id
1 'polypeptide(L)'
;MADLFSKITGTILLRPYVFIFLLIYLLAAFSQIGWKKTSLFLLIGYLTAFFSEYSSIHTGIPYGLYHYIPTTQAKELWIAGVPFMDSLSYVFLAYCSFATALFLFSPLYAFRRELFILDTPSIRSSFRVLVLSAF
;
A
#
# COMPACT_ATOMS: atom_id res chain seq x y z
N MET A 1 22.60 3.78 -17.05
CA MET A 1 22.85 3.53 -15.60
C MET A 1 22.71 4.80 -14.76
N ALA A 2 23.42 5.89 -15.07
CA ALA A 2 23.32 7.15 -14.31
C ALA A 2 21.90 7.74 -14.22
N ASP A 3 21.14 7.69 -15.33
CA ASP A 3 19.76 8.22 -15.39
C ASP A 3 18.74 7.43 -14.54
N LEU A 4 18.91 6.10 -14.45
CA LEU A 4 18.05 5.27 -13.62
C LEU A 4 18.32 5.54 -12.13
N PHE A 5 19.60 5.64 -11.76
CA PHE A 5 20.00 5.94 -10.38
C PHE A 5 19.52 7.32 -9.94
N SER A 6 19.61 8.33 -10.82
CA SER A 6 19.07 9.67 -10.52
C SER A 6 17.56 9.66 -10.36
N LYS A 7 16.81 8.88 -11.16
CA LYS A 7 15.35 8.75 -11.01
C LYS A 7 14.95 8.03 -9.73
N ILE A 8 15.64 6.96 -9.35
CA ILE A 8 15.40 6.27 -8.07
C ILE A 8 15.64 7.23 -6.91
N THR A 9 16.78 7.91 -6.92
CA THR A 9 17.16 8.87 -5.87
C THR A 9 16.18 10.04 -5.82
N GLY A 10 15.85 10.60 -6.98
CA GLY A 10 14.88 11.68 -7.11
C GLY A 10 13.52 11.29 -6.57
N THR A 11 13.08 10.04 -6.77
CA THR A 11 11.79 9.63 -6.24
C THR A 11 11.79 9.47 -4.72
N ILE A 12 12.88 8.98 -4.13
CA ILE A 12 13.02 8.92 -2.67
C ILE A 12 13.03 10.33 -2.07
N LEU A 13 13.74 11.27 -2.69
CA LEU A 13 13.86 12.64 -2.21
C LEU A 13 12.59 13.48 -2.41
N LEU A 14 11.86 13.26 -3.51
CA LEU A 14 10.62 13.99 -3.80
C LEU A 14 9.42 13.45 -3.02
N ARG A 15 9.43 12.16 -2.65
CA ARG A 15 8.33 11.49 -1.95
C ARG A 15 8.79 10.67 -0.75
N PRO A 16 9.51 11.28 0.22
CA PRO A 16 10.04 10.56 1.38
C PRO A 16 8.93 9.90 2.21
N TYR A 17 7.75 10.53 2.27
CA TYR A 17 6.59 10.02 2.99
C TYR A 17 6.14 8.63 2.50
N VAL A 18 6.19 8.34 1.20
CA VAL A 18 5.80 7.04 0.64
C VAL A 18 6.68 5.91 1.19
N PHE A 19 7.99 6.16 1.27
CA PHE A 19 8.94 5.17 1.78
C PHE A 19 8.87 5.02 3.30
N ILE A 20 8.57 6.10 4.02
CA ILE A 20 8.30 6.03 5.47
C ILE A 20 7.06 5.17 5.73
N PHE A 21 5.95 5.41 5.02
CA PHE A 21 4.74 4.60 5.16
C PHE A 21 4.95 3.15 4.71
N LEU A 22 5.71 2.93 3.64
CA LEU A 22 6.10 1.59 3.21
C LEU A 22 6.89 0.85 4.30
N LEU A 23 7.85 1.53 4.94
CA LEU A 23 8.64 0.95 6.02
C LEU A 23 7.75 0.59 7.22
N ILE A 24 6.86 1.49 7.63
CA ILE A 24 5.90 1.25 8.71
C ILE A 24 5.02 0.04 8.38
N TYR A 25 4.48 -0.01 7.16
CA TYR A 25 3.71 -1.15 6.66
C TYR A 25 4.51 -2.45 6.73
N LEU A 26 5.74 -2.47 6.22
CA LEU A 26 6.57 -3.67 6.20
C LEU A 26 6.84 -4.17 7.62
N LEU A 27 7.24 -3.29 8.53
CA LEU A 27 7.51 -3.65 9.93
C LEU A 27 6.27 -4.21 10.62
N ALA A 28 5.13 -3.50 10.51
CA ALA A 28 3.88 -3.93 11.12
C ALA A 28 3.36 -5.24 10.51
N ALA A 29 3.26 -5.32 9.19
CA ALA A 29 2.73 -6.49 8.51
C ALA A 29 3.64 -7.72 8.64
N PHE A 30 4.98 -7.54 8.64
CA PHE A 30 5.91 -8.64 8.90
C PHE A 30 5.72 -9.23 10.29
N SER A 31 5.51 -8.38 11.31
CA SER A 31 5.23 -8.85 12.67
C SER A 31 3.86 -9.54 12.80
N GLN A 32 2.84 -9.06 12.10
CA GLN A 32 1.46 -9.51 12.27
C GLN A 32 1.08 -10.73 11.42
N ILE A 33 1.47 -10.76 10.15
CA ILE A 33 1.02 -11.75 9.16
C ILE A 33 2.19 -12.59 8.62
N GLY A 34 3.43 -12.12 8.82
CA GLY A 34 4.65 -12.80 8.42
C GLY A 34 5.15 -12.39 7.04
N TRP A 35 6.48 -12.35 6.89
CA TRP A 35 7.15 -11.78 5.71
C TRP A 35 6.70 -12.36 4.37
N LYS A 36 6.45 -13.68 4.28
CA LYS A 36 6.04 -14.34 3.03
C LYS A 36 4.72 -13.78 2.51
N LYS A 37 3.72 -13.65 3.40
CA LYS A 37 2.39 -13.16 3.06
C LYS A 37 2.41 -11.67 2.76
N THR A 38 3.17 -10.90 3.55
CA THR A 38 3.34 -9.46 3.31
C THR A 38 4.01 -9.18 1.98
N SER A 39 5.11 -9.87 1.64
CA SER A 39 5.79 -9.67 0.35
C SER A 39 4.90 -10.09 -0.83
N LEU A 40 4.13 -11.18 -0.67
CA LEU A 40 3.16 -11.59 -1.69
C LEU A 40 2.04 -10.55 -1.85
N PHE A 41 1.50 -10.03 -0.75
CA PHE A 41 0.49 -8.98 -0.77
C PHE A 41 1.01 -7.68 -1.40
N LEU A 42 2.25 -7.29 -1.08
CA LEU A 42 2.92 -6.16 -1.70
C LEU A 42 3.02 -6.33 -3.21
N LEU A 43 3.48 -7.50 -3.68
CA LEU A 43 3.61 -7.77 -5.11
C LEU A 43 2.26 -7.76 -5.82
N ILE A 44 1.28 -8.51 -5.31
CA ILE A 44 -0.04 -8.63 -5.93
C ILE A 44 -0.76 -7.28 -5.89
N GLY A 45 -0.80 -6.62 -4.72
CA GLY A 45 -1.46 -5.33 -4.55
C GLY A 45 -0.85 -4.25 -5.43
N TYR A 46 0.49 -4.19 -5.53
CA TYR A 46 1.17 -3.28 -6.45
C TYR A 46 0.77 -3.53 -7.89
N LEU A 47 0.80 -4.79 -8.35
CA LEU A 47 0.44 -5.13 -9.73
C LEU A 47 -1.03 -4.81 -10.02
N THR A 48 -1.94 -5.13 -9.10
CA THR A 48 -3.36 -4.79 -9.24
C THR A 48 -3.55 -3.29 -9.37
N ALA A 49 -2.99 -2.50 -8.46
CA ALA A 49 -3.08 -1.04 -8.52
C ALA A 49 -2.44 -0.49 -9.80
N PHE A 50 -1.27 -0.99 -10.18
CA PHE A 50 -0.58 -0.59 -11.41
C PHE A 50 -1.42 -0.85 -12.66
N PHE A 51 -2.04 -2.04 -12.78
CA PHE A 51 -2.91 -2.34 -13.92
C PHE A 51 -4.20 -1.51 -13.90
N SER A 52 -4.76 -1.22 -12.73
CA SER A 52 -5.92 -0.34 -12.59
C SER A 52 -5.59 1.10 -13.01
N GLU A 53 -4.45 1.63 -12.57
CA GLU A 53 -3.94 2.95 -12.94
C GLU A 53 -3.64 3.02 -14.45
N TYR A 54 -2.90 2.03 -14.97
CA TYR A 54 -2.56 1.92 -16.38
C TYR A 54 -3.82 1.82 -17.25
N SER A 55 -4.79 1.01 -16.82
CA SER A 55 -6.08 0.90 -17.50
C SER A 55 -6.85 2.22 -17.47
N SER A 56 -6.83 2.94 -16.35
CA SER A 56 -7.58 4.20 -16.21
C SER A 56 -7.04 5.31 -17.10
N ILE A 57 -5.72 5.44 -17.23
CA ILE A 57 -5.12 6.46 -18.12
C ILE A 57 -5.31 6.17 -19.62
N HIS A 58 -5.63 4.93 -20.01
CA HIS A 58 -5.83 4.52 -21.41
C HIS A 58 -7.29 4.30 -21.80
N THR A 59 -8.09 3.72 -20.91
CA THR A 59 -9.47 3.28 -21.16
C THR A 59 -10.49 3.94 -20.25
N GLY A 60 -10.04 4.58 -19.16
CA GLY A 60 -10.91 5.23 -18.17
C GLY A 60 -11.53 4.30 -17.12
N ILE A 61 -11.16 3.02 -17.07
CA ILE A 61 -11.66 2.05 -16.07
C ILE A 61 -10.48 1.57 -15.21
N PRO A 62 -10.60 1.47 -13.87
CA PRO A 62 -11.81 1.66 -13.05
C PRO A 62 -12.04 3.08 -12.50
N TYR A 63 -11.05 3.98 -12.52
CA TYR A 63 -11.11 5.24 -11.78
C TYR A 63 -11.64 6.43 -12.58
N GLY A 64 -12.01 6.22 -13.85
CA GLY A 64 -12.29 7.31 -14.80
C GLY A 64 -11.08 7.63 -15.68
N LEU A 65 -11.29 8.43 -16.72
CA LEU A 65 -10.22 8.87 -17.61
C LEU A 65 -9.54 10.11 -17.02
N TYR A 66 -8.26 9.99 -16.69
CA TYR A 66 -7.40 11.09 -16.24
C TYR A 66 -6.00 10.96 -16.80
N HIS A 67 -5.22 12.05 -16.67
CA HIS A 67 -3.85 12.09 -17.09
C HIS A 67 -2.97 12.63 -15.97
N TYR A 68 -1.82 11.98 -15.78
CA TYR A 68 -0.79 12.46 -14.88
C TYR A 68 -0.11 13.71 -15.44
N ILE A 69 0.16 14.68 -14.57
CA ILE A 69 0.89 15.90 -14.95
C ILE A 69 2.39 15.57 -15.00
N PRO A 70 3.07 15.73 -16.16
CA PRO A 70 4.43 15.20 -16.37
C PRO A 70 5.55 16.05 -15.75
N THR A 71 5.24 16.99 -14.84
CA THR A 71 6.19 17.98 -14.29
C THR A 71 7.43 17.35 -13.64
N THR A 72 7.28 16.17 -13.01
CA THR A 72 8.37 15.45 -12.34
C THR A 72 8.79 14.17 -13.06
N GLN A 73 8.28 13.90 -14.26
CA GLN A 73 8.52 12.65 -15.00
C GLN A 73 10.01 12.40 -15.29
N ALA A 74 10.78 13.47 -15.48
CA ALA A 74 12.23 13.36 -15.69
C ALA A 74 13.03 13.06 -14.40
N LYS A 75 12.44 13.28 -13.23
CA LYS A 75 13.11 13.20 -11.92
C LYS A 75 12.67 11.98 -11.10
N GLU A 76 11.59 11.33 -11.49
CA GLU A 76 10.99 10.23 -10.74
C GLU A 76 10.92 8.95 -11.58
N LEU A 77 10.71 7.83 -10.91
CA LEU A 77 10.49 6.54 -11.54
C LEU A 77 9.05 6.43 -12.03
N TRP A 78 8.89 6.25 -13.33
CA TRP A 78 7.62 6.04 -14.00
C TRP A 78 7.68 4.74 -14.80
N ILE A 79 6.60 3.97 -14.77
CA ILE A 79 6.46 2.72 -15.51
C ILE A 79 5.21 2.85 -16.40
N ALA A 80 5.41 2.75 -17.71
CA ALA A 80 4.32 2.81 -18.70
C ALA A 80 3.35 4.00 -18.53
N GLY A 81 3.86 5.17 -18.13
CA GLY A 81 3.06 6.39 -17.93
C GLY A 81 2.44 6.54 -16.53
N VAL A 82 2.65 5.58 -15.64
CA VAL A 82 2.19 5.62 -14.23
C VAL A 82 3.38 5.86 -13.29
N PRO A 83 3.30 6.82 -12.35
CA PRO A 83 4.32 6.98 -11.32
C PRO A 83 4.43 5.74 -10.43
N PHE A 84 5.64 5.21 -10.22
CA PHE A 84 5.84 3.98 -9.43
C PHE A 84 5.28 4.08 -8.00
N MET A 85 5.40 5.27 -7.41
CA MET A 85 5.01 5.52 -6.02
C MET A 85 3.50 5.49 -5.82
N ASP A 86 2.75 5.75 -6.88
CA ASP A 86 1.29 5.81 -6.83
C ASP A 86 0.71 4.43 -6.52
N SER A 87 0.99 3.44 -7.37
CA SER A 87 0.54 2.06 -7.19
C SER A 87 1.10 1.40 -5.92
N LEU A 88 2.29 1.81 -5.48
CA LEU A 88 2.88 1.33 -4.22
C LEU A 88 2.07 1.77 -3.00
N SER A 89 1.48 2.96 -3.06
CA SER A 89 0.74 3.53 -1.94
C SER A 89 -0.56 2.80 -1.62
N TYR A 90 -1.23 2.26 -2.63
CA TYR A 90 -2.41 1.43 -2.46
C TYR A 90 -2.18 0.24 -1.52
N VAL A 91 -0.98 -0.36 -1.53
CA VAL A 91 -0.69 -1.55 -0.70
C VAL A 91 -0.70 -1.20 0.78
N PHE A 92 0.05 -0.16 1.18
CA PHE A 92 0.12 0.19 2.60
C PHE A 92 -1.17 0.84 3.09
N LEU A 93 -1.92 1.54 2.22
CA LEU A 93 -3.25 2.05 2.55
C LEU A 93 -4.25 0.91 2.76
N ALA A 94 -4.26 -0.10 1.89
CA ALA A 94 -5.10 -1.28 2.06
C ALA A 94 -4.76 -2.03 3.35
N TYR A 95 -3.48 -2.14 3.70
CA TYR A 95 -3.09 -2.69 4.99
C TYR A 95 -3.52 -1.82 6.17
N CYS A 96 -3.42 -0.49 6.08
CA CYS A 96 -3.91 0.41 7.12
C CYS A 96 -5.43 0.27 7.32
N SER A 97 -6.21 0.15 6.24
CA SER A 97 -7.64 -0.13 6.32
C SER A 97 -7.89 -1.49 7.01
N PHE A 98 -7.17 -2.53 6.60
CA PHE A 98 -7.24 -3.85 7.24
C PHE A 98 -6.88 -3.83 8.74
N ALA A 99 -5.80 -3.15 9.10
CA ALA A 99 -5.38 -3.01 10.49
C ALA A 99 -6.41 -2.22 11.32
N THR A 100 -7.02 -1.20 10.73
CA THR A 100 -8.11 -0.43 11.35
C THR A 100 -9.36 -1.29 11.54
N ALA A 101 -9.73 -2.09 10.54
CA ALA A 101 -10.84 -3.01 10.65
C ALA A 101 -10.62 -4.07 11.74
N LEU A 102 -9.39 -4.59 11.86
CA LEU A 102 -9.02 -5.47 12.95
C LEU A 102 -9.07 -4.78 14.31
N PHE A 103 -8.57 -3.55 14.43
CA PHE A 103 -8.65 -2.80 15.69
C PHE A 103 -10.10 -2.62 16.16
N LEU A 104 -11.04 -2.41 15.22
CA LEU A 104 -12.46 -2.20 15.53
C LEU A 104 -13.22 -3.49 15.87
N PHE A 105 -12.82 -4.64 15.31
CA PHE A 105 -13.57 -5.90 15.45
C PHE A 105 -12.86 -6.98 16.28
N SER A 106 -11.58 -6.83 16.58
CA SER A 106 -10.85 -7.75 17.44
C SER A 106 -11.06 -7.40 18.93
N PRO A 107 -11.11 -8.40 19.83
CA PRO A 107 -11.02 -8.15 21.25
C PRO A 107 -9.74 -7.38 21.60
N LEU A 108 -9.88 -6.41 22.50
CA LEU A 108 -8.76 -5.64 23.02
C LEU A 108 -8.44 -6.13 24.44
N TYR A 109 -7.18 -6.43 24.69
CA TYR A 109 -6.68 -6.73 26.03
C TYR A 109 -5.85 -5.56 26.53
N ALA A 110 -6.30 -4.91 27.59
CA ALA A 110 -5.58 -3.82 28.23
C ALA A 110 -4.85 -4.36 29.47
N PHE A 111 -3.53 -4.20 29.50
CA PHE A 111 -2.72 -4.54 30.67
C PHE A 111 -1.75 -3.40 30.98
N ARG A 112 -1.82 -2.89 32.21
CA ARG A 112 -1.09 -1.68 32.64
C ARG A 112 -1.40 -0.47 31.72
N ARG A 113 -0.44 -0.05 30.90
CA ARG A 113 -0.55 1.06 29.93
C ARG A 113 -0.42 0.57 28.48
N GLU A 114 -0.55 -0.74 28.27
CA GLU A 114 -0.41 -1.37 26.97
C GLU A 114 -1.76 -1.91 26.50
N LEU A 115 -2.03 -1.73 25.21
CA LEU A 115 -3.21 -2.23 24.53
C LEU A 115 -2.77 -3.28 23.51
N PHE A 116 -3.31 -4.48 23.65
CA PHE A 116 -3.05 -5.58 22.75
C PHE A 116 -4.30 -5.86 21.91
N ILE A 117 -4.11 -5.90 20.59
CA ILE A 117 -5.14 -6.35 19.65
C ILE A 117 -5.04 -7.87 19.58
N LEU A 118 -6.05 -8.57 20.09
CA LEU A 118 -6.09 -10.02 20.07
C LEU A 118 -6.67 -10.49 18.74
N ASP A 119 -5.84 -10.54 17.70
CA ASP A 119 -6.26 -11.03 16.41
C ASP A 119 -6.02 -12.54 16.24
N THR A 120 -7.01 -13.22 15.67
CA THR A 120 -6.93 -14.65 15.35
C THR A 120 -7.16 -14.84 13.86
N PRO A 121 -6.72 -15.96 13.26
CA PRO A 121 -7.01 -16.25 11.86
C PRO A 121 -8.50 -16.15 11.51
N SER A 122 -9.40 -16.56 12.42
CA SER A 122 -10.85 -16.50 12.21
C SER A 122 -11.40 -15.07 12.18
N ILE A 123 -10.86 -14.16 13.00
CA ILE A 123 -11.25 -12.75 13.00
C ILE A 123 -10.74 -12.07 11.72
N ARG A 124 -9.47 -12.33 11.35
CA ARG A 124 -8.83 -11.77 10.15
C ARG A 124 -9.58 -12.10 8.86
N SER A 125 -10.15 -13.30 8.78
CA SER A 125 -10.97 -13.74 7.63
C SER A 125 -12.47 -13.51 7.82
N SER A 126 -12.89 -12.82 8.88
CA SER A 126 -14.31 -12.59 9.13
C SER A 126 -14.89 -11.60 8.13
N PHE A 127 -16.17 -11.82 7.76
CA PHE A 127 -16.85 -10.97 6.80
C PHE A 127 -16.81 -9.48 7.16
N ARG A 128 -17.00 -9.15 8.45
CA ARG A 128 -16.99 -7.76 8.94
C ARG A 128 -15.64 -7.08 8.71
N VAL A 129 -14.55 -7.79 9.03
CA VAL A 129 -13.19 -7.28 8.81
C VAL A 129 -12.93 -7.11 7.32
N LEU A 130 -13.23 -8.12 6.50
CA LEU A 130 -12.96 -8.06 5.06
C LEU A 130 -13.75 -6.96 4.34
N VAL A 131 -15.03 -6.76 4.71
CA VAL A 131 -15.86 -5.70 4.13
C VAL A 131 -15.32 -4.33 4.53
N LEU A 132 -15.00 -4.11 5.80
CA LEU A 132 -14.49 -2.82 6.24
C LEU A 132 -13.09 -2.52 5.67
N SER A 133 -12.26 -3.55 5.50
CA SER A 133 -10.92 -3.44 4.90
C SER A 133 -10.93 -3.00 3.43
N ALA A 134 -12.09 -3.06 2.77
CA ALA A 134 -12.25 -2.67 1.37
C ALA A 134 -12.47 -1.16 1.18
N PHE A 135 -12.63 -0.39 2.26
CA PHE A 135 -12.83 1.05 2.28
C PHE A 135 -11.62 1.78 2.88
#